data_AF-A0A9P6ZRW9-F1
#
_entry.id   AF-A0A9P6ZRW9-F1
#
_cell.length_a   1.000
_cell.length_b   1.000
_cell.length_c   1.000
_cell.angle_alpha   90.00
_cell.angle_beta   90.00
_cell.angle_gamma   90.00
#
_symmetry.space_group_name_H-M   'P 1'
#
loop_
_entity.id
_entity.type
_entity.pdbx_description
1 polymer ?
#
loop_
_entity_poly.entity_id
_entity_poly.type
_entity_poly.pdbx_seq_one_letter_code
_entity_poly.pdbx_strand_id
1 'polypeptide(L)'
;MSSPINSSPQQDNDDDDDVEWELQNNGLYIGSYSRILLLNAFVPIFAIVIFAVLALLPDLAWPIADFPSPYPSSFPFPLPEILISSAFFSLAHLLRVPLFSLASLLLPPESACLASTFIHVLITNALRLAALVILNVRHTMDYPIPTCQDPAFRTVWWLSLNFAEVLAPIVQGYEQLALYRDVMVPEGRETEFLERLKSDSLIEPDPALENPRPEHEILQGELEDEEAQSVESRIDRGLDELLVIKMRDELEEVYGVPVIKIPVFISCLQRFNSIVLSVGLTLLLSAAYLRSPLSDQGQLLIRNYDSSYISFVVTAPLVLLLHATLAALHSPALLPRVGVHTAAYVGVLLGIMSFFAGLAVWGALS
;
A
#
# COMPACT_ATOMS: atom_id res chain seq x y z
N MET A 1 -61.88 -10.35 -15.93
CA MET A 1 -60.88 -10.96 -15.03
C MET A 1 -59.57 -10.93 -15.76
N SER A 2 -58.81 -9.85 -15.54
CA SER A 2 -57.52 -9.62 -16.17
C SER A 2 -56.47 -10.21 -15.25
N SER A 3 -55.78 -11.26 -15.70
CA SER A 3 -54.67 -11.87 -14.97
C SER A 3 -53.50 -10.89 -14.90
N PRO A 4 -52.84 -10.73 -13.74
CA PRO A 4 -51.63 -9.94 -13.67
C PRO A 4 -50.50 -10.71 -14.36
N ILE A 5 -49.77 -10.00 -15.23
CA ILE A 5 -48.53 -10.46 -15.85
C ILE A 5 -47.53 -10.64 -14.72
N ASN A 6 -47.16 -11.88 -14.47
CA ASN A 6 -46.11 -12.27 -13.54
C ASN A 6 -44.78 -11.98 -14.25
N SER A 7 -44.24 -10.77 -14.09
CA SER A 7 -42.86 -10.48 -14.49
C SER A 7 -41.95 -11.41 -13.69
N SER A 8 -41.29 -12.32 -14.39
CA SER A 8 -40.36 -13.24 -13.79
C SER A 8 -39.14 -12.46 -13.28
N PRO A 9 -38.67 -12.67 -12.03
CA PRO A 9 -37.51 -11.98 -11.45
C PRO A 9 -36.19 -12.24 -12.19
N GLN A 10 -36.23 -13.02 -13.26
CA GLN A 10 -35.09 -13.32 -14.12
C GLN A 10 -34.93 -12.29 -15.25
N GLN A 11 -36.00 -11.58 -15.62
CA GLN A 11 -35.97 -10.60 -16.71
C GLN A 11 -35.50 -9.22 -16.21
N ASP A 12 -35.81 -8.87 -14.97
CA ASP A 12 -35.33 -7.62 -14.34
C ASP A 12 -33.81 -7.66 -14.06
N ASN A 13 -33.23 -8.83 -13.77
CA ASN A 13 -31.78 -8.96 -13.53
C ASN A 13 -30.94 -8.81 -14.80
N ASP A 14 -31.41 -9.35 -15.94
CA ASP A 14 -30.68 -9.28 -17.20
C ASP A 14 -30.62 -7.82 -17.71
N ASP A 15 -31.71 -7.05 -17.54
CA ASP A 15 -31.76 -5.63 -17.91
C ASP A 15 -30.84 -4.75 -17.02
N ASP A 16 -30.75 -5.05 -15.71
CA ASP A 16 -29.87 -4.33 -14.77
C ASP A 16 -28.38 -4.60 -15.07
N ASP A 17 -28.01 -5.85 -15.39
CA ASP A 17 -26.65 -6.23 -15.77
C ASP A 17 -26.22 -5.56 -17.09
N ASP A 18 -27.13 -5.44 -18.06
CA ASP A 18 -26.88 -4.75 -19.33
C ASP A 18 -26.67 -3.25 -19.13
N VAL A 19 -27.46 -2.61 -18.27
CA VAL A 19 -27.30 -1.19 -17.90
C VAL A 19 -25.98 -0.94 -17.19
N GLU A 20 -25.61 -1.81 -16.23
CA GLU A 20 -24.31 -1.73 -15.56
C GLU A 20 -23.15 -1.89 -16.55
N TRP A 21 -23.27 -2.84 -17.48
CA TRP A 21 -22.27 -3.05 -18.52
C TRP A 21 -22.12 -1.84 -19.44
N GLU A 22 -23.23 -1.23 -19.90
CA GLU A 22 -23.20 -0.02 -20.72
C GLU A 22 -22.56 1.16 -19.97
N LEU A 23 -22.87 1.35 -18.68
CA LEU A 23 -22.24 2.39 -17.87
C LEU A 23 -20.73 2.16 -17.75
N GLN A 24 -20.31 0.92 -17.46
CA GLN A 24 -18.90 0.57 -17.33
C GLN A 24 -18.13 0.75 -18.63
N ASN A 25 -18.75 0.42 -19.77
CA ASN A 25 -18.15 0.65 -21.08
C ASN A 25 -17.95 2.15 -21.38
N ASN A 26 -18.73 3.02 -20.74
CA ASN A 26 -18.56 4.48 -20.78
C ASN A 26 -17.72 5.02 -19.61
N GLY A 27 -17.11 4.16 -18.79
CA GLY A 27 -16.29 4.52 -17.64
C GLY A 27 -17.07 5.08 -16.45
N LEU A 28 -18.37 4.83 -16.38
CA LEU A 28 -19.27 5.17 -15.28
C LEU A 28 -19.54 3.95 -14.40
N TYR A 29 -19.77 4.19 -13.11
CA TYR A 29 -19.95 3.12 -12.13
C TYR A 29 -21.17 3.37 -11.25
N ILE A 30 -21.97 2.33 -11.05
CA ILE A 30 -23.14 2.39 -10.17
C ILE A 30 -22.68 2.43 -8.72
N GLY A 31 -23.20 3.38 -7.95
CA GLY A 31 -23.02 3.43 -6.51
C GLY A 31 -22.95 4.84 -5.93
N SER A 32 -23.08 4.91 -4.61
CA SER A 32 -22.85 6.15 -3.87
C SER A 32 -21.40 6.23 -3.41
N TYR A 33 -20.65 7.21 -3.91
CA TYR A 33 -19.28 7.50 -3.45
C TYR A 33 -19.21 7.65 -1.92
N SER A 34 -20.20 8.33 -1.31
CA SER A 34 -20.26 8.51 0.15
C SER A 34 -20.36 7.17 0.90
N ARG A 35 -21.14 6.23 0.38
CA ARG A 35 -21.27 4.88 0.96
C ARG A 35 -19.96 4.10 0.87
N ILE A 36 -19.30 4.14 -0.29
CA ILE A 36 -18.00 3.46 -0.49
C ILE A 36 -16.91 4.07 0.40
N LEU A 37 -16.89 5.40 0.52
CA LEU A 37 -15.96 6.11 1.41
C LEU A 37 -16.20 5.74 2.87
N LEU A 38 -17.46 5.69 3.32
CA LEU A 38 -17.82 5.28 4.68
C LEU A 38 -17.41 3.83 4.95
N LEU A 39 -17.61 2.93 3.99
CA LEU A 39 -17.17 1.54 4.13
C LEU A 39 -15.63 1.45 4.22
N ASN A 40 -14.91 2.22 3.40
CA ASN A 40 -13.45 2.26 3.44
C ASN A 40 -12.88 2.95 4.70
N ALA A 41 -13.67 3.75 5.42
CA ALA A 41 -13.28 4.26 6.74
C ALA A 41 -13.05 3.15 7.78
N PHE A 42 -13.55 1.94 7.53
CA PHE A 42 -13.25 0.78 8.36
C PHE A 42 -11.78 0.34 8.27
N VAL A 43 -11.11 0.52 7.11
CA VAL A 43 -9.73 0.09 6.88
C VAL A 43 -8.74 0.73 7.86
N PRO A 44 -8.68 2.08 8.04
CA PRO A 44 -7.77 2.68 9.01
C PRO A 44 -8.11 2.30 10.46
N ILE A 45 -9.40 2.21 10.81
CA ILE A 45 -9.82 1.79 12.16
C ILE A 45 -9.31 0.37 12.44
N PHE A 46 -9.52 -0.55 11.52
CA PHE A 46 -9.05 -1.93 11.63
C PHE A 46 -7.52 -2.00 11.77
N ALA A 47 -6.79 -1.23 10.96
CA ALA A 47 -5.33 -1.16 11.05
C ALA A 47 -4.85 -0.62 12.40
N ILE A 48 -5.49 0.44 12.93
CA ILE A 48 -5.20 1.00 14.26
C ILE A 48 -5.46 -0.04 15.35
N VAL A 49 -6.56 -0.79 15.26
CA VAL A 49 -6.88 -1.85 16.24
C VAL A 49 -5.81 -2.93 16.22
N ILE A 50 -5.40 -3.43 15.06
CA ILE A 50 -4.33 -4.44 14.96
C ILE A 50 -3.01 -3.89 15.50
N PHE A 51 -2.66 -2.66 15.12
CA PHE A 51 -1.45 -2.00 15.60
C PHE A 51 -1.45 -1.88 17.12
N ALA A 52 -2.56 -1.45 17.72
CA ALA A 52 -2.71 -1.34 19.17
C ALA A 52 -2.62 -2.70 19.86
N VAL A 53 -3.25 -3.74 19.31
CA VAL A 53 -3.15 -5.11 19.83
C VAL A 53 -1.70 -5.58 19.81
N LEU A 54 -0.98 -5.41 18.70
CA LEU A 54 0.42 -5.81 18.61
C LEU A 54 1.36 -4.94 19.45
N ALA A 55 1.06 -3.65 19.63
CA ALA A 55 1.83 -2.76 20.49
C ALA A 55 1.74 -3.17 21.97
N LEU A 56 0.55 -3.60 22.42
CA LEU A 56 0.32 -4.04 23.80
C LEU A 56 0.74 -5.50 24.05
N LEU A 57 0.89 -6.30 22.98
CA LEU A 57 1.14 -7.72 23.09
C LEU A 57 2.40 -8.07 23.91
N PRO A 58 3.56 -7.40 23.74
CA PRO A 58 4.73 -7.70 24.54
C PRO A 58 4.55 -7.46 26.02
N ASP A 59 3.83 -6.40 26.40
CA ASP A 59 3.60 -6.07 27.81
C ASP A 59 2.63 -7.05 28.48
N LEU A 60 1.67 -7.58 27.72
CA LEU A 60 0.68 -8.55 28.19
C LEU A 60 1.25 -9.98 28.27
N ALA A 61 1.99 -10.40 27.25
CA ALA A 61 2.44 -11.78 27.09
C ALA A 61 3.83 -12.03 27.70
N TRP A 62 4.73 -11.05 27.65
CA TRP A 62 6.12 -11.17 28.12
C TRP A 62 6.51 -9.96 29.00
N PRO A 63 5.91 -9.84 30.20
CA PRO A 63 6.23 -8.75 31.12
C PRO A 63 7.69 -8.84 31.57
N ILE A 64 8.43 -7.73 31.46
CA ILE A 64 9.80 -7.59 31.96
C ILE A 64 9.75 -6.77 33.25
N ALA A 65 10.31 -7.31 34.34
CA ALA A 65 10.22 -6.72 35.68
C ALA A 65 10.99 -5.39 35.80
N ASP A 66 12.17 -5.30 35.18
CA ASP A 66 13.03 -4.12 35.21
C ASP A 66 13.48 -3.77 33.79
N PHE A 67 12.97 -2.67 33.23
CA PHE A 67 13.40 -2.14 31.93
C PHE A 67 14.08 -0.77 32.15
N PRO A 68 15.37 -0.73 32.50
CA PRO A 68 16.09 0.54 32.59
C PRO A 68 16.16 1.16 31.20
N SER A 69 15.51 2.31 31.01
CA SER A 69 15.54 3.03 29.73
C SER A 69 16.99 3.36 29.37
N PRO A 70 17.52 2.87 28.23
CA PRO A 70 18.86 3.26 27.76
C PRO A 70 18.89 4.71 27.25
N TYR A 71 17.73 5.35 27.13
CA TYR A 71 17.55 6.68 26.56
C TYR A 71 17.44 7.78 27.61
N PRO A 72 17.87 9.02 27.26
CA PRO A 72 17.63 10.18 28.10
C PRO A 72 16.14 10.45 28.28
N SER A 73 15.76 11.08 29.39
CA SER A 73 14.36 11.41 29.71
C SER A 73 13.66 12.28 28.66
N SER A 74 14.41 13.04 27.88
CA SER A 74 13.90 13.87 26.77
C SER A 74 13.43 13.05 25.56
N PHE A 75 13.87 11.79 25.44
CA PHE A 75 13.54 10.95 24.30
C PHE A 75 13.32 9.49 24.72
N PRO A 76 12.23 9.22 25.47
CA PRO A 76 11.99 7.91 26.07
C PRO A 76 11.64 6.84 25.04
N PHE A 77 11.90 5.59 25.42
CA PHE A 77 11.38 4.41 24.74
C PHE A 77 9.83 4.46 24.65
N PRO A 78 9.19 4.08 23.52
CA PRO A 78 9.74 3.52 22.27
C PRO A 78 9.89 4.54 21.11
N LEU A 79 10.03 5.84 21.41
CA LEU A 79 10.08 6.88 20.37
C LEU A 79 11.26 6.74 19.38
N PRO A 80 12.50 6.46 19.82
CA PRO A 80 13.63 6.26 18.90
C PRO A 80 13.37 5.17 17.86
N GLU A 81 12.82 4.05 18.28
CA GLU A 81 12.55 2.88 17.46
C GLU A 81 11.55 3.19 16.36
N ILE A 82 10.44 3.84 16.73
CA ILE A 82 9.38 4.22 15.80
C ILE A 82 9.89 5.26 14.80
N LEU A 83 10.66 6.26 15.26
CA LEU A 83 11.19 7.30 14.37
C LEU A 83 12.19 6.73 13.36
N ILE A 84 13.13 5.87 13.80
CA ILE A 84 14.11 5.25 12.91
C ILE A 84 13.42 4.32 11.90
N SER A 85 12.48 3.49 12.37
CA SER A 85 11.70 2.62 11.48
C SER A 85 10.96 3.43 10.41
N SER A 86 10.27 4.49 10.84
CA SER A 86 9.51 5.36 9.95
C SER A 86 10.41 6.10 8.97
N ALA A 87 11.55 6.63 9.42
CA ALA A 87 12.51 7.33 8.56
C ALA A 87 13.09 6.40 7.49
N PHE A 88 13.46 5.18 7.86
CA PHE A 88 14.00 4.19 6.92
C PHE A 88 12.96 3.64 5.96
N PHE A 89 11.71 3.47 6.40
CA PHE A 89 10.62 3.18 5.49
C PHE A 89 10.39 4.32 4.50
N SER A 90 10.34 5.58 4.96
CA SER A 90 10.17 6.74 4.08
C SER A 90 11.32 6.83 3.07
N LEU A 91 12.57 6.61 3.50
CA LEU A 91 13.72 6.56 2.60
C LEU A 91 13.56 5.44 1.55
N ALA A 92 13.21 4.22 1.97
CA ALA A 92 12.99 3.11 1.06
C ALA A 92 11.83 3.39 0.09
N HIS A 93 10.75 4.00 0.57
CA HIS A 93 9.57 4.37 -0.20
C HIS A 93 9.90 5.41 -1.27
N LEU A 94 10.63 6.48 -0.91
CA LEU A 94 11.07 7.50 -1.84
C LEU A 94 12.03 6.96 -2.91
N LEU A 95 12.80 5.91 -2.59
CA LEU A 95 13.70 5.26 -3.54
C LEU A 95 12.96 4.40 -4.58
N ARG A 96 11.67 4.06 -4.41
CA ARG A 96 10.94 3.19 -5.35
C ARG A 96 10.96 3.71 -6.78
N VAL A 97 10.62 5.00 -6.97
CA VAL A 97 10.55 5.61 -8.30
C VAL A 97 11.94 5.73 -8.94
N PRO A 98 12.97 6.30 -8.27
CA PRO A 98 14.33 6.32 -8.80
C PRO A 98 14.88 4.94 -9.18
N LEU A 99 14.62 3.92 -8.35
CA LEU A 99 15.06 2.55 -8.62
C LEU A 99 14.39 1.97 -9.86
N PHE A 100 13.09 2.21 -10.04
CA PHE A 100 12.38 1.79 -11.24
C PHE A 100 12.90 2.52 -12.48
N SER A 101 13.08 3.85 -12.42
CA SER A 101 13.61 4.63 -13.54
C SER A 101 15.01 4.18 -13.97
N LEU A 102 15.87 3.84 -13.00
CA LEU A 102 17.19 3.26 -13.29
C LEU A 102 17.07 1.86 -13.92
N ALA A 103 16.19 1.00 -13.39
CA ALA A 103 15.99 -0.32 -13.94
C ALA A 103 15.43 -0.26 -15.38
N SER A 104 14.49 0.64 -15.67
CA SER A 104 13.90 0.82 -16.99
C SER A 104 14.88 1.36 -18.03
N LEU A 105 15.97 2.01 -17.60
CA LEU A 105 17.04 2.43 -18.51
C LEU A 105 17.88 1.24 -19.01
N LEU A 106 18.02 0.19 -18.20
CA LEU A 106 18.88 -0.95 -18.49
C LEU A 106 18.12 -2.18 -19.03
N LEU A 107 16.83 -2.32 -18.68
CA LEU A 107 16.07 -3.55 -18.88
C LEU A 107 14.72 -3.28 -19.58
N PRO A 108 14.17 -4.28 -20.29
CA PRO A 108 12.78 -4.26 -20.77
C PRO A 108 11.78 -4.04 -19.62
N PRO A 109 10.58 -3.49 -19.86
CA PRO A 109 9.66 -3.03 -18.83
C PRO A 109 9.27 -4.11 -17.80
N GLU A 110 8.96 -5.33 -18.24
CA GLU A 110 8.61 -6.43 -17.34
C GLU A 110 9.78 -6.82 -16.42
N SER A 111 10.97 -6.97 -17.00
CA SER A 111 12.20 -7.29 -16.26
C SER A 111 12.65 -6.14 -15.36
N ALA A 112 12.45 -4.89 -15.79
CA ALA A 112 12.76 -3.68 -15.02
C ALA A 112 11.89 -3.60 -13.76
N CYS A 113 10.60 -3.92 -13.86
CA CYS A 113 9.68 -3.96 -12.72
C CYS A 113 10.11 -5.00 -11.68
N LEU A 114 10.44 -6.22 -12.11
CA LEU A 114 10.89 -7.28 -11.19
C LEU A 114 12.26 -6.96 -10.58
N ALA A 115 13.20 -6.46 -11.39
CA ALA A 115 14.53 -6.07 -10.92
C ALA A 115 14.46 -4.91 -9.91
N SER A 116 13.68 -3.87 -10.20
CA SER A 116 13.51 -2.74 -9.27
C SER A 116 12.83 -3.17 -7.97
N THR A 117 11.84 -4.07 -8.05
CA THR A 117 11.17 -4.66 -6.88
C THR A 117 12.17 -5.43 -6.02
N PHE A 118 12.99 -6.28 -6.64
CA PHE A 118 14.02 -7.04 -5.93
C PHE A 118 15.05 -6.12 -5.26
N ILE A 119 15.56 -5.10 -5.96
CA ILE A 119 16.51 -4.13 -5.41
C ILE A 119 15.87 -3.33 -4.26
N HIS A 120 14.62 -2.91 -4.40
CA HIS A 120 13.88 -2.21 -3.35
C HIS A 120 13.73 -3.08 -2.09
N VAL A 121 13.40 -4.36 -2.25
CA VAL A 121 13.32 -5.31 -1.13
C VAL A 121 14.69 -5.54 -0.49
N LEU A 122 15.76 -5.64 -1.28
CA LEU A 122 17.13 -5.74 -0.77
C LEU A 122 17.50 -4.53 0.09
N ILE A 123 17.25 -3.31 -0.41
CA ILE A 123 17.49 -2.05 0.31
C ILE A 123 16.65 -2.00 1.59
N THR A 124 15.38 -2.39 1.53
CA THR A 124 14.48 -2.39 2.70
C THR A 124 15.00 -3.30 3.80
N ASN A 125 15.44 -4.52 3.47
CA ASN A 125 16.01 -5.44 4.46
C ASN A 125 17.39 -4.96 4.96
N ALA A 126 18.21 -4.33 4.11
CA ALA A 126 19.48 -3.73 4.52
C ALA A 126 19.27 -2.57 5.50
N LEU A 127 18.26 -1.71 5.27
CA LEU A 127 17.89 -0.63 6.17
C LEU A 127 17.34 -1.17 7.50
N ARG A 128 16.54 -2.24 7.49
CA ARG A 128 16.11 -2.94 8.72
C ARG A 128 17.31 -3.39 9.55
N LEU A 129 18.33 -3.99 8.92
CA LEU A 129 19.57 -4.37 9.61
C LEU A 129 20.34 -3.14 10.11
N ALA A 130 20.45 -2.08 9.31
CA ALA A 130 21.10 -0.84 9.72
C ALA A 130 20.43 -0.20 10.94
N ALA A 131 19.10 -0.32 11.07
CA ALA A 131 18.38 0.19 12.23
C ALA A 131 18.78 -0.52 13.51
N LEU A 132 19.01 -1.84 13.47
CA LEU A 132 19.50 -2.61 14.62
C LEU A 132 20.88 -2.15 15.08
N VAL A 133 21.75 -1.80 14.12
CA VAL A 133 23.08 -1.26 14.40
C VAL A 133 22.98 0.12 15.04
N ILE A 134 22.20 1.02 14.46
CA ILE A 134 22.03 2.40 14.97
C ILE A 134 21.42 2.42 16.37
N LEU A 135 20.45 1.54 16.63
CA LEU A 135 19.83 1.39 17.94
C LEU A 135 20.71 0.65 18.95
N ASN A 136 21.87 0.15 18.54
CA ASN A 136 22.80 -0.58 19.41
C ASN A 136 22.13 -1.75 20.13
N VAL A 137 21.22 -2.47 19.46
CA VAL A 137 20.35 -3.51 20.05
C VAL A 137 21.17 -4.63 20.71
N ARG A 138 22.37 -4.91 20.21
CA ARG A 138 23.26 -5.92 20.83
C ARG A 138 23.76 -5.48 22.21
N HIS A 139 23.97 -4.18 22.44
CA HIS A 139 24.48 -3.66 23.70
C HIS A 139 23.43 -3.64 24.80
N THR A 140 22.15 -3.64 24.45
CA THR A 140 21.05 -3.75 25.41
C THR A 140 20.79 -5.21 25.81
N MET A 141 21.41 -6.19 25.14
CA MET A 141 21.14 -7.61 25.34
C MET A 141 21.76 -8.16 26.63
N ASP A 142 20.92 -8.71 27.53
CA ASP A 142 21.36 -9.30 28.80
C ASP A 142 21.81 -10.76 28.62
N TYR A 143 21.19 -11.47 27.68
CA TYR A 143 21.46 -12.89 27.44
C TYR A 143 22.50 -13.11 26.33
N PRO A 144 23.19 -14.27 26.27
CA PRO A 144 24.05 -14.62 25.14
C PRO A 144 23.30 -14.78 23.82
N ILE A 145 22.07 -15.27 23.91
CA ILE A 145 21.21 -15.67 22.81
C ILE A 145 19.93 -14.82 22.92
N PRO A 146 19.36 -14.34 21.79
CA PRO A 146 18.13 -13.56 21.82
C PRO A 146 16.99 -14.37 22.45
N THR A 147 16.35 -13.80 23.46
CA THR A 147 15.18 -14.36 24.16
C THR A 147 14.10 -13.29 24.33
N CYS A 148 12.84 -13.71 24.51
CA CYS A 148 11.69 -12.82 24.70
C CYS A 148 11.75 -12.01 26.01
N GLN A 149 12.56 -12.46 26.97
CA GLN A 149 12.78 -11.78 28.25
C GLN A 149 13.82 -10.65 28.16
N ASP A 150 14.53 -10.56 27.03
CA ASP A 150 15.57 -9.57 26.82
C ASP A 150 14.96 -8.20 26.47
N PRO A 151 15.45 -7.08 27.00
CA PRO A 151 15.04 -5.74 26.56
C PRO A 151 15.22 -5.54 25.04
N ALA A 152 16.20 -6.20 24.41
CA ALA A 152 16.40 -6.20 22.96
C ALA A 152 15.17 -6.70 22.20
N PHE A 153 14.40 -7.65 22.74
CA PHE A 153 13.16 -8.13 22.12
C PHE A 153 12.14 -7.00 21.98
N ARG A 154 11.99 -6.16 23.01
CA ARG A 154 11.08 -5.01 23.01
C ARG A 154 11.52 -3.94 22.00
N THR A 155 12.81 -3.62 21.95
CA THR A 155 13.37 -2.69 20.96
C THR A 155 13.12 -3.18 19.53
N VAL A 156 13.40 -4.46 19.24
CA VAL A 156 13.12 -5.05 17.93
C VAL A 156 11.63 -5.06 17.60
N TRP A 157 10.79 -5.36 18.60
CA TRP A 157 9.34 -5.37 18.43
C TRP A 157 8.81 -4.00 18.00
N TRP A 158 9.14 -2.95 18.75
CA TRP A 158 8.74 -1.58 18.43
C TRP A 158 9.38 -1.07 17.14
N LEU A 159 10.62 -1.44 16.85
CA LEU A 159 11.27 -1.16 15.57
C LEU A 159 10.48 -1.78 14.42
N SER A 160 9.92 -2.97 14.61
CA SER A 160 9.13 -3.66 13.59
C SER A 160 7.70 -3.11 13.42
N LEU A 161 7.17 -2.43 14.44
CA LEU A 161 5.88 -1.73 14.40
C LEU A 161 6.02 -0.37 13.73
N ASN A 162 6.17 -0.39 12.41
CA ASN A 162 6.34 0.81 11.62
C ASN A 162 5.02 1.51 11.33
N PHE A 163 4.81 2.68 11.92
CA PHE A 163 3.61 3.50 11.67
C PHE A 163 3.52 4.00 10.23
N ALA A 164 4.64 4.40 9.63
CA ALA A 164 4.66 4.91 8.26
C ALA A 164 4.28 3.82 7.24
N GLU A 165 4.67 2.58 7.49
CA GLU A 165 4.30 1.42 6.67
C GLU A 165 2.77 1.17 6.65
N VAL A 166 2.08 1.50 7.74
CA VAL A 166 0.62 1.42 7.83
C VAL A 166 -0.06 2.62 7.18
N LEU A 167 0.44 3.82 7.46
CA LEU A 167 -0.20 5.07 7.03
C LEU A 167 -0.09 5.30 5.53
N ALA A 168 1.10 5.12 4.93
CA ALA A 168 1.33 5.47 3.54
C ALA A 168 0.36 4.75 2.58
N PRO A 169 0.15 3.43 2.66
CA PRO A 169 -0.77 2.79 1.74
C PRO A 169 -2.26 2.95 2.14
N ILE A 170 -2.59 3.53 3.31
CA ILE A 170 -3.97 3.99 3.63
C ILE A 170 -4.24 5.28 2.88
N VAL A 171 -3.31 6.25 2.96
CA VAL A 171 -3.39 7.51 2.21
C VAL A 171 -3.49 7.22 0.72
N GLN A 172 -2.61 6.36 0.20
CA GLN A 172 -2.66 5.91 -1.19
C GLN A 172 -4.02 5.31 -1.56
N GLY A 173 -4.62 4.51 -0.68
CA GLY A 173 -5.94 3.92 -0.92
C GLY A 173 -7.07 4.96 -1.04
N TYR A 174 -7.00 6.04 -0.27
CA TYR A 174 -7.95 7.15 -0.39
C TYR A 174 -7.72 7.99 -1.65
N GLU A 175 -6.47 8.23 -2.03
CA GLU A 175 -6.13 8.89 -3.30
C GLU A 175 -6.66 8.09 -4.50
N GLN A 176 -6.46 6.77 -4.48
CA GLN A 176 -6.99 5.85 -5.48
C GLN A 176 -8.52 5.87 -5.54
N LEU A 177 -9.19 5.94 -4.39
CA LEU A 177 -10.65 6.02 -4.34
C LEU A 177 -11.17 7.38 -4.83
N ALA A 178 -10.44 8.46 -4.59
CA ALA A 178 -10.82 9.80 -5.02
C ALA A 178 -10.91 9.93 -6.55
N LEU A 179 -10.17 9.12 -7.32
CA LEU A 179 -10.26 9.05 -8.78
C LEU A 179 -11.67 8.64 -9.28
N TYR A 180 -12.48 8.01 -8.43
CA TYR A 180 -13.83 7.55 -8.77
C TYR A 180 -14.93 8.54 -8.37
N ARG A 181 -14.58 9.69 -7.77
CA ARG A 181 -15.56 10.63 -7.21
C ARG A 181 -16.56 11.12 -8.25
N ASP A 182 -16.10 11.47 -9.44
CA ASP A 182 -16.91 12.17 -10.45
C ASP A 182 -17.57 11.22 -11.45
N VAL A 183 -17.28 9.92 -11.36
CA VAL A 183 -17.78 8.87 -12.30
C VAL A 183 -18.79 7.92 -11.65
N MET A 184 -19.15 8.18 -10.40
CA MET A 184 -20.14 7.42 -9.64
C MET A 184 -21.56 7.92 -9.92
N VAL A 185 -22.42 7.02 -10.38
CA VAL A 185 -23.83 7.26 -10.68
C VAL A 185 -24.67 6.74 -9.51
N PRO A 186 -25.53 7.58 -8.90
CA PRO A 186 -26.42 7.15 -7.83
C PRO A 186 -27.38 6.03 -8.29
N GLU A 187 -27.61 5.05 -7.41
CA GLU A 187 -28.55 3.95 -7.62
C GLU A 187 -29.96 4.49 -7.99
N GLY A 188 -30.55 3.97 -9.07
CA GLY A 188 -31.89 4.32 -9.56
C GLY A 188 -31.94 5.52 -10.53
N ARG A 189 -30.80 6.07 -10.95
CA ARG A 189 -30.69 7.09 -12.02
C ARG A 189 -29.86 6.63 -13.21
N GLU A 190 -29.56 5.34 -13.32
CA GLU A 190 -28.65 4.80 -14.33
C GLU A 190 -29.12 5.11 -15.76
N THR A 191 -30.40 4.85 -16.03
CA THR A 191 -31.01 5.01 -17.36
C THR A 191 -31.05 6.48 -17.79
N GLU A 192 -31.35 7.41 -16.87
CA GLU A 192 -31.34 8.85 -17.15
C GLU A 192 -29.94 9.35 -17.56
N PHE A 193 -28.89 8.84 -16.90
CA PHE A 193 -27.51 9.19 -17.23
C PHE A 193 -27.08 8.59 -18.58
N LEU A 194 -27.44 7.34 -18.87
CA LEU A 194 -27.17 6.73 -20.17
C LEU A 194 -27.89 7.44 -21.31
N GLU A 195 -29.16 7.83 -21.12
CA GLU A 195 -29.90 8.61 -22.12
C GLU A 195 -29.25 9.97 -22.40
N ARG A 196 -28.77 10.66 -21.36
CA ARG A 196 -28.02 11.91 -21.53
C ARG A 196 -26.71 11.71 -22.28
N LEU A 197 -25.97 10.66 -21.96
CA LEU A 197 -24.71 10.35 -22.62
C LEU A 197 -24.93 10.04 -24.11
N LYS A 198 -25.96 9.24 -24.40
CA LYS A 198 -26.40 8.93 -25.77
C LYS A 198 -26.82 10.22 -26.50
N SER A 199 -27.56 11.13 -25.85
CA SER A 199 -27.94 12.40 -26.47
C SER A 199 -26.77 13.34 -26.75
N ASP A 200 -25.81 13.46 -25.82
CA ASP A 200 -24.62 14.32 -26.01
C ASP A 200 -23.70 13.77 -27.10
N SER A 201 -23.59 12.44 -27.24
CA SER A 201 -22.82 11.81 -28.33
C SER A 201 -23.41 12.05 -29.73
N LEU A 202 -24.70 12.39 -29.82
CA LEU A 202 -25.40 12.68 -31.08
C LEU A 202 -25.31 14.16 -31.48
N ILE A 203 -24.75 15.02 -30.63
CA ILE A 203 -24.48 16.42 -30.94
C ILE A 203 -23.05 16.50 -31.51
N GLU A 204 -22.90 16.13 -32.80
CA GLU A 204 -21.73 16.53 -33.58
C GLU A 204 -21.66 18.07 -33.63
N PRO A 205 -20.46 18.69 -33.60
CA PRO A 205 -20.33 20.12 -33.79
C PRO A 205 -20.71 20.46 -35.24
N ASP A 206 -21.85 21.12 -35.42
CA ASP A 206 -22.31 21.62 -36.70
C ASP A 206 -21.24 22.54 -37.33
N PRO A 207 -20.63 22.19 -38.47
CA PRO A 207 -19.59 23.01 -39.12
C PRO A 207 -20.16 24.28 -39.80
N ALA A 208 -21.41 24.68 -39.53
CA ALA A 208 -22.14 25.66 -40.31
C ALA A 208 -22.40 27.03 -39.66
N LEU A 209 -21.53 27.50 -38.75
CA LEU A 209 -21.59 28.89 -38.25
C LEU A 209 -20.24 29.62 -38.32
N GLU A 210 -19.60 29.56 -39.49
CA GLU A 210 -18.61 30.56 -39.88
C GLU A 210 -19.33 31.58 -40.78
N ASN A 211 -19.71 32.72 -40.21
CA ASN A 211 -20.14 33.87 -41.00
C ASN A 211 -19.48 35.13 -40.44
N PRO A 212 -18.59 35.80 -41.19
CA PRO A 212 -17.83 36.94 -40.71
C PRO A 212 -18.72 38.20 -40.72
N ARG A 213 -18.70 38.99 -39.64
CA ARG A 213 -19.21 40.36 -39.65
C ARG A 213 -18.10 41.34 -39.29
N PRO A 214 -18.02 42.50 -39.97
CA PRO A 214 -16.83 43.34 -39.94
C PRO A 214 -16.87 44.35 -38.79
N GLU A 215 -15.68 44.51 -38.19
CA GLU A 215 -15.05 45.74 -37.68
C GLU A 215 -15.85 46.62 -36.68
N HIS A 216 -15.44 46.53 -35.42
CA HIS A 216 -15.29 47.70 -34.57
C HIS A 216 -14.03 47.54 -33.70
N GLU A 217 -12.92 48.10 -34.19
CA GLU A 217 -11.67 48.27 -33.45
C GLU A 217 -11.86 49.20 -32.24
N ILE A 218 -11.01 49.01 -31.24
CA ILE A 218 -10.85 49.75 -29.97
C ILE A 218 -11.62 49.14 -28.76
N LEU A 219 -11.42 47.84 -28.53
CA LEU A 219 -11.56 47.15 -27.21
C LEU A 219 -10.90 45.74 -27.22
N GLN A 220 -10.03 45.45 -28.19
CA GLN A 220 -9.53 44.10 -28.50
C GLN A 220 -8.50 43.55 -27.50
N GLY A 221 -7.71 44.40 -26.84
CA GLY A 221 -6.63 43.91 -25.97
C GLY A 221 -7.09 43.21 -24.68
N GLU A 222 -8.15 43.70 -24.02
CA GLU A 222 -8.65 43.09 -22.77
C GLU A 222 -9.56 41.89 -23.02
N LEU A 223 -10.31 41.87 -24.13
CA LEU A 223 -11.17 40.74 -24.50
C LEU A 223 -10.38 39.55 -25.06
N GLU A 224 -9.29 39.80 -25.80
CA GLU A 224 -8.40 38.73 -26.29
C GLU A 224 -7.63 38.07 -25.14
N ASP A 225 -7.22 38.83 -24.12
CA ASP A 225 -6.56 38.30 -22.92
C ASP A 225 -7.54 37.50 -22.03
N GLU A 226 -8.79 37.94 -21.88
CA GLU A 226 -9.83 37.19 -21.16
C GLU A 226 -10.24 35.91 -21.92
N GLU A 227 -10.35 35.97 -23.24
CA GLU A 227 -10.66 34.80 -24.06
C GLU A 227 -9.51 33.79 -24.03
N ALA A 228 -8.25 34.25 -24.13
CA ALA A 228 -7.07 33.41 -24.00
C ALA A 228 -6.98 32.74 -22.62
N GLN A 229 -7.23 33.46 -21.52
CA GLN A 229 -7.30 32.88 -20.17
C GLN A 229 -8.45 31.88 -20.01
N SER A 230 -9.59 32.14 -20.67
CA SER A 230 -10.74 31.21 -20.67
C SER A 230 -10.45 29.93 -21.46
N VAL A 231 -9.64 30.03 -22.53
CA VAL A 231 -9.20 28.88 -23.32
C VAL A 231 -8.13 28.09 -22.56
N GLU A 232 -7.15 28.77 -21.96
CA GLU A 232 -6.10 28.15 -21.13
C GLU A 232 -6.72 27.38 -19.96
N SER A 233 -7.64 27.99 -19.20
CA SER A 233 -8.34 27.30 -18.11
C SER A 233 -9.21 26.12 -18.55
N ARG A 234 -9.77 26.16 -19.77
CA ARG A 234 -10.47 25.00 -20.36
C ARG A 234 -9.52 23.88 -20.74
N ILE A 235 -8.35 24.22 -21.29
CA ILE A 235 -7.29 23.26 -21.62
C ILE A 235 -6.76 22.61 -20.36
N ASP A 236 -6.46 23.39 -19.33
CA ASP A 236 -5.99 22.89 -18.03
C ASP A 236 -7.01 21.96 -17.39
N ARG A 237 -8.29 22.35 -17.37
CA ARG A 237 -9.37 21.49 -16.87
C ARG A 237 -9.50 20.20 -17.69
N GLY A 238 -9.43 20.29 -19.01
CA GLY A 238 -9.47 19.10 -19.87
C GLY A 238 -8.26 18.19 -19.66
N LEU A 239 -7.08 18.77 -19.42
CA LEU A 239 -5.86 18.02 -19.11
C LEU A 239 -5.98 17.31 -17.76
N ASP A 240 -6.53 17.97 -16.74
CA ASP A 240 -6.78 17.38 -15.42
C ASP A 240 -7.80 16.23 -15.52
N GLU A 241 -8.89 16.42 -16.28
CA GLU A 241 -9.89 15.37 -16.54
C GLU A 241 -9.25 14.16 -17.24
N LEU A 242 -8.42 14.39 -18.28
CA LEU A 242 -7.69 13.33 -18.97
C LEU A 242 -6.66 12.63 -18.07
N LEU A 243 -6.00 13.36 -17.18
CA LEU A 243 -5.06 12.81 -16.21
C LEU A 243 -5.79 11.88 -15.24
N VAL A 244 -6.95 12.28 -14.72
CA VAL A 244 -7.76 11.43 -13.83
C VAL A 244 -8.21 10.16 -14.54
N ILE A 245 -8.69 10.26 -15.80
CA ILE A 245 -9.09 9.10 -16.60
C ILE A 245 -7.90 8.16 -16.80
N LYS A 246 -6.74 8.69 -17.17
CA LYS A 246 -5.52 7.90 -17.38
C LYS A 246 -5.06 7.22 -16.08
N MET A 247 -5.01 7.96 -14.97
CA MET A 247 -4.60 7.41 -13.68
C MET A 247 -5.53 6.28 -13.21
N ARG A 248 -6.84 6.42 -13.48
CA ARG A 248 -7.81 5.36 -13.22
C ARG A 248 -7.56 4.13 -14.10
N ASP A 249 -7.38 4.32 -15.40
CA ASP A 249 -7.14 3.23 -16.36
C ASP A 249 -5.87 2.44 -16.01
N GLU A 250 -4.77 3.13 -15.72
CA GLU A 250 -3.51 2.52 -15.25
C GLU A 250 -3.72 1.71 -13.96
N LEU A 251 -4.55 2.22 -13.05
CA LEU A 251 -4.84 1.56 -11.78
C LEU A 251 -5.67 0.28 -11.96
N GLU A 252 -6.64 0.33 -12.85
CA GLU A 252 -7.49 -0.81 -13.22
C GLU A 252 -6.69 -1.88 -13.95
N GLU A 253 -5.74 -1.48 -14.80
CA GLU A 253 -4.77 -2.38 -15.42
C GLU A 253 -3.91 -3.10 -14.36
N VAL A 254 -3.41 -2.37 -13.36
CA VAL A 254 -2.56 -2.92 -12.29
C VAL A 254 -3.30 -3.90 -11.38
N TYR A 255 -4.54 -3.61 -11.00
CA TYR A 255 -5.33 -4.50 -10.15
C TYR A 255 -6.08 -5.59 -10.94
N GLY A 256 -6.24 -5.40 -12.25
CA GLY A 256 -7.10 -6.20 -13.12
C GLY A 256 -8.61 -5.99 -12.91
N VAL A 257 -8.99 -5.12 -11.97
CA VAL A 257 -10.38 -4.78 -11.61
C VAL A 257 -10.47 -3.33 -11.11
N PRO A 258 -11.63 -2.67 -11.26
CA PRO A 258 -11.89 -1.36 -10.63
C PRO A 258 -11.70 -1.40 -9.12
N VAL A 259 -11.00 -0.41 -8.57
CA VAL A 259 -10.67 -0.35 -7.12
C VAL A 259 -11.94 -0.37 -6.26
N ILE A 260 -12.99 0.28 -6.76
CA ILE A 260 -14.31 0.35 -6.12
C ILE A 260 -15.00 -1.02 -6.00
N LYS A 261 -14.63 -2.00 -6.85
CA LYS A 261 -15.13 -3.37 -6.81
C LYS A 261 -14.31 -4.26 -5.86
N ILE A 262 -13.13 -3.81 -5.43
CA ILE A 262 -12.31 -4.55 -4.45
C ILE A 262 -13.01 -4.49 -3.09
N PRO A 263 -13.42 -5.63 -2.51
CA PRO A 263 -14.10 -5.62 -1.23
C PRO A 263 -13.20 -5.07 -0.13
N VAL A 264 -13.77 -4.23 0.75
CA VAL A 264 -13.03 -3.57 1.84
C VAL A 264 -12.31 -4.55 2.76
N PHE A 265 -12.85 -5.77 2.93
CA PHE A 265 -12.19 -6.80 3.72
C PHE A 265 -10.82 -7.21 3.15
N ILE A 266 -10.62 -7.15 1.82
CA ILE A 266 -9.32 -7.43 1.18
C ILE A 266 -8.31 -6.34 1.54
N SER A 267 -8.73 -5.07 1.49
CA SER A 267 -7.91 -3.95 1.95
C SER A 267 -7.50 -4.13 3.41
N CYS A 268 -8.43 -4.54 4.28
CA CYS A 268 -8.15 -4.89 5.68
C CYS A 268 -7.14 -6.04 5.80
N LEU A 269 -7.31 -7.13 5.05
CA LEU A 269 -6.37 -8.25 5.05
C LEU A 269 -4.97 -7.85 4.59
N GLN A 270 -4.86 -6.98 3.58
CA GLN A 270 -3.58 -6.42 3.14
C GLN A 270 -2.91 -5.59 4.24
N ARG A 271 -3.68 -4.79 5.01
CA ARG A 271 -3.14 -4.06 6.18
C ARG A 271 -2.63 -5.00 7.25
N PHE A 272 -3.44 -5.98 7.63
CA PHE A 272 -3.06 -7.00 8.60
C PHE A 272 -1.79 -7.72 8.16
N ASN A 273 -1.73 -8.17 6.91
CA ASN A 273 -0.57 -8.83 6.34
C ASN A 273 0.68 -7.94 6.42
N SER A 274 0.62 -6.69 5.98
CA SER A 274 1.78 -5.79 5.99
C SER A 274 2.38 -5.66 7.39
N ILE A 275 1.53 -5.44 8.41
CA ILE A 275 1.98 -5.29 9.79
C ILE A 275 2.59 -6.61 10.30
N VAL A 276 1.87 -7.72 10.18
CA VAL A 276 2.28 -9.03 10.72
C VAL A 276 3.54 -9.54 10.02
N LEU A 277 3.64 -9.38 8.71
CA LEU A 277 4.82 -9.73 7.93
C LEU A 277 6.02 -8.86 8.33
N SER A 278 5.86 -7.54 8.47
CA SER A 278 6.94 -6.65 8.88
C SER A 278 7.50 -7.03 10.25
N VAL A 279 6.62 -7.35 11.21
CA VAL A 279 7.00 -7.89 12.52
C VAL A 279 7.74 -9.22 12.39
N GLY A 280 7.16 -10.20 11.69
CA GLY A 280 7.76 -11.52 11.53
C GLY A 280 9.14 -11.51 10.87
N LEU A 281 9.28 -10.80 9.75
CA LEU A 281 10.56 -10.69 9.04
C LEU A 281 11.61 -9.96 9.88
N THR A 282 11.23 -8.90 10.60
CA THR A 282 12.17 -8.15 11.45
C THR A 282 12.61 -9.01 12.63
N LEU A 283 11.72 -9.78 13.27
CA LEU A 283 12.06 -10.71 14.34
C LEU A 283 13.02 -11.81 13.87
N LEU A 284 12.77 -12.43 12.72
CA LEU A 284 13.65 -13.45 12.15
C LEU A 284 15.03 -12.89 11.83
N LEU A 285 15.07 -11.75 11.14
CA LEU A 285 16.30 -11.13 10.68
C LEU A 285 17.15 -10.61 11.84
N SER A 286 16.52 -9.98 12.84
CA SER A 286 17.19 -9.49 14.05
C SER A 286 17.74 -10.62 14.90
N ALA A 287 16.99 -11.70 15.13
CA ALA A 287 17.49 -12.84 15.89
C ALA A 287 18.70 -13.50 15.21
N ALA A 288 18.65 -13.64 13.88
CA ALA A 288 19.76 -14.19 13.11
C ALA A 288 20.99 -13.26 13.15
N TYR A 289 20.79 -11.94 13.10
CA TYR A 289 21.85 -10.94 13.24
C TYR A 289 22.48 -10.94 14.63
N LEU A 290 21.68 -10.97 15.71
CA LEU A 290 22.16 -10.96 17.09
C LEU A 290 22.86 -12.26 17.51
N ARG A 291 22.58 -13.39 16.83
CA ARG A 291 23.31 -14.65 16.99
C ARG A 291 24.61 -14.71 16.19
N SER A 292 24.79 -13.79 15.24
CA SER A 292 25.97 -13.72 14.38
C SER A 292 27.06 -12.86 15.04
N PRO A 293 28.35 -13.19 14.82
CA PRO A 293 29.45 -12.37 15.31
C PRO A 293 29.51 -10.99 14.62
N LEU A 294 28.73 -10.75 13.56
CA LEU A 294 28.56 -9.41 12.96
C LEU A 294 27.98 -8.36 13.94
N SER A 295 27.27 -8.81 14.97
CA SER A 295 26.74 -7.93 16.01
C SER A 295 27.76 -7.59 17.10
N ASP A 296 28.85 -8.35 17.20
CA ASP A 296 29.83 -8.24 18.29
C ASP A 296 31.07 -7.47 17.82
N GLN A 297 31.00 -6.13 17.85
CA GLN A 297 32.11 -5.28 17.41
C GLN A 297 33.19 -5.02 18.47
N GLY A 298 33.22 -5.71 19.63
CA GLY A 298 34.18 -5.32 20.66
C GLY A 298 34.47 -6.24 21.85
N GLN A 299 33.84 -7.41 22.02
CA GLN A 299 34.09 -8.26 23.20
C GLN A 299 34.85 -9.56 22.87
N LEU A 300 36.03 -9.43 22.23
CA LEU A 300 36.88 -10.56 21.81
C LEU A 300 37.53 -11.38 22.96
N LEU A 301 37.34 -11.02 24.23
CA LEU A 301 38.19 -11.58 25.30
C LEU A 301 37.56 -12.68 26.17
N ILE A 302 36.24 -12.90 26.19
CA ILE A 302 35.64 -13.86 27.16
C ILE A 302 34.37 -14.57 26.64
N ARG A 303 34.35 -15.13 25.41
CA ARG A 303 33.16 -15.91 25.00
C ARG A 303 33.46 -17.15 24.16
N ASN A 304 33.48 -18.30 24.86
CA ASN A 304 33.44 -19.67 24.31
C ASN A 304 32.01 -20.09 23.92
N TYR A 305 31.23 -19.21 23.29
CA TYR A 305 29.97 -19.61 22.66
C TYR A 305 30.21 -19.74 21.16
N ASP A 306 29.74 -20.84 20.56
CA ASP A 306 29.80 -21.12 19.12
C ASP A 306 28.94 -20.11 18.36
N SER A 307 29.44 -18.88 18.23
CA SER A 307 28.86 -17.83 17.40
C SER A 307 29.05 -18.25 15.95
N SER A 308 27.97 -18.74 15.35
CA SER A 308 27.99 -19.31 14.01
C SER A 308 27.35 -18.36 13.01
N TYR A 309 28.12 -17.96 12.00
CA TYR A 309 27.62 -17.21 10.85
C TYR A 309 26.49 -17.94 10.12
N ILE A 310 26.37 -19.27 10.29
CA ILE A 310 25.38 -20.12 9.60
C ILE A 310 23.96 -19.58 9.81
N SER A 311 23.61 -19.16 11.04
CA SER A 311 22.26 -18.66 11.33
C SER A 311 21.90 -17.45 10.47
N PHE A 312 22.84 -16.51 10.31
CA PHE A 312 22.63 -15.31 9.49
C PHE A 312 22.69 -15.61 7.99
N VAL A 313 23.69 -16.39 7.55
CA VAL A 313 23.90 -16.75 6.14
C VAL A 313 22.74 -17.55 5.59
N VAL A 314 22.01 -18.31 6.40
CA VAL A 314 20.80 -19.04 5.98
C VAL A 314 19.54 -18.17 6.09
N THR A 315 19.35 -17.47 7.22
CA THR A 315 18.10 -16.73 7.48
C THR A 315 17.97 -15.49 6.61
N ALA A 316 19.04 -14.73 6.39
CA ALA A 316 19.01 -13.50 5.60
C ALA A 316 18.56 -13.73 4.14
N PRO A 317 19.14 -14.68 3.36
CA PRO A 317 18.65 -14.95 2.01
C PRO A 317 17.25 -15.56 2.00
N LEU A 318 16.88 -16.36 3.00
CA LEU A 318 15.51 -16.90 3.11
C LEU A 318 14.48 -15.78 3.30
N VAL A 319 14.74 -14.86 4.23
CA VAL A 319 13.91 -13.67 4.47
C VAL A 319 13.85 -12.79 3.22
N LEU A 320 14.99 -12.60 2.54
CA LEU A 320 15.06 -11.84 1.29
C LEU A 320 14.20 -12.48 0.19
N LEU A 321 14.32 -13.80 -0.01
CA LEU A 321 13.54 -14.53 -1.01
C LEU A 321 12.04 -14.49 -0.70
N LEU A 322 11.67 -14.69 0.56
CA LEU A 322 10.28 -14.62 1.00
C LEU A 322 9.69 -13.22 0.77
N HIS A 323 10.41 -12.17 1.15
CA HIS A 323 9.97 -10.80 0.94
C HIS A 323 9.92 -10.46 -0.56
N ALA A 324 10.91 -10.89 -1.34
CA ALA A 324 10.97 -10.63 -2.78
C ALA A 324 9.84 -11.33 -3.55
N THR A 325 9.53 -12.58 -3.21
CA THR A 325 8.42 -13.33 -3.83
C THR A 325 7.06 -12.70 -3.52
N LEU A 326 6.84 -12.28 -2.27
CA LEU A 326 5.64 -11.55 -1.87
C LEU A 326 5.52 -10.17 -2.54
N ALA A 327 6.64 -9.44 -2.66
CA ALA A 327 6.65 -8.15 -3.35
C ALA A 327 6.40 -8.31 -4.85
N ALA A 328 7.00 -9.32 -5.48
CA ALA A 328 6.75 -9.65 -6.89
C ALA A 328 5.27 -10.02 -7.13
N LEU A 329 4.63 -10.73 -6.19
CA LEU A 329 3.20 -11.07 -6.28
C LEU A 329 2.29 -9.84 -6.35
N HIS A 330 2.70 -8.74 -5.71
CA HIS A 330 1.99 -7.46 -5.73
C HIS A 330 2.50 -6.50 -6.81
N SER A 331 3.43 -6.94 -7.66
CA SER A 331 3.92 -6.10 -8.76
C SER A 331 2.90 -6.04 -9.90
N PRO A 332 2.84 -4.93 -10.67
CA PRO A 332 1.98 -4.81 -11.85
C PRO A 332 2.12 -5.96 -12.86
N ALA A 333 3.28 -6.61 -12.92
CA ALA A 333 3.53 -7.70 -13.85
C ALA A 333 2.79 -9.01 -13.50
N LEU A 334 2.49 -9.25 -12.21
CA LEU A 334 1.92 -10.51 -11.73
C LEU A 334 0.54 -10.34 -11.09
N LEU A 335 0.25 -9.19 -10.49
CA LEU A 335 -1.00 -8.95 -9.76
C LEU A 335 -2.25 -9.15 -10.63
N PRO A 336 -2.32 -8.67 -11.89
CA PRO A 336 -3.50 -8.88 -12.74
C PRO A 336 -3.72 -10.36 -13.10
N ARG A 337 -2.63 -11.14 -13.19
CA ARG A 337 -2.68 -12.56 -13.57
C ARG A 337 -3.10 -13.46 -12.41
N VAL A 338 -2.72 -13.11 -11.19
CA VAL A 338 -3.00 -13.90 -9.98
C VAL A 338 -4.30 -13.48 -9.31
N GLY A 339 -4.65 -12.19 -9.43
CA GLY A 339 -5.79 -11.57 -8.78
C GLY A 339 -5.46 -11.08 -7.36
N VAL A 340 -6.05 -9.94 -7.02
CA VAL A 340 -5.83 -9.23 -5.74
C VAL A 340 -6.22 -10.08 -4.53
N HIS A 341 -7.29 -10.87 -4.65
CA HIS A 341 -7.76 -11.75 -3.58
C HIS A 341 -6.72 -12.83 -3.23
N THR A 342 -6.26 -13.56 -4.24
CA THR A 342 -5.26 -14.62 -4.08
C THR A 342 -3.97 -14.07 -3.50
N ALA A 343 -3.50 -12.93 -4.02
CA ALA A 343 -2.31 -12.26 -3.51
C ALA A 343 -2.45 -11.89 -2.02
N ALA A 344 -3.61 -11.35 -1.61
CA ALA A 344 -3.89 -11.01 -0.23
C ALA A 344 -3.89 -12.26 0.69
N TYR A 345 -4.56 -13.35 0.31
CA TYR A 345 -4.59 -14.57 1.13
C TYR A 345 -3.23 -15.24 1.27
N VAL A 346 -2.47 -15.35 0.17
CA VAL A 346 -1.10 -15.90 0.19
C VAL A 346 -0.20 -15.03 1.06
N GLY A 347 -0.33 -13.70 0.93
CA GLY A 347 0.34 -12.75 1.80
C GLY A 347 0.08 -13.03 3.27
N VAL A 348 -1.19 -13.02 3.69
CA VAL A 348 -1.61 -13.26 5.08
C VAL A 348 -1.05 -14.58 5.62
N LEU A 349 -1.12 -15.66 4.85
CA LEU A 349 -0.60 -16.97 5.26
C LEU A 349 0.90 -16.90 5.54
N LEU A 350 1.68 -16.34 4.61
CA LEU A 350 3.13 -16.20 4.75
C LEU A 350 3.52 -15.20 5.84
N GLY A 351 2.73 -14.14 6.03
CA GLY A 351 2.86 -13.18 7.13
C GLY A 351 2.72 -13.86 8.49
N ILE A 352 1.62 -14.60 8.69
CA ILE A 352 1.37 -15.35 9.93
C ILE A 352 2.48 -16.38 10.19
N MET A 353 2.88 -17.14 9.15
CA MET A 353 3.98 -18.10 9.26
C MET A 353 5.28 -17.44 9.71
N SER A 354 5.62 -16.29 9.11
CA SER A 354 6.81 -15.51 9.46
C SER A 354 6.75 -14.95 10.87
N PHE A 355 5.57 -14.49 11.31
CA PHE A 355 5.33 -13.97 12.65
C PHE A 355 5.56 -15.03 13.72
N PHE A 356 4.94 -16.20 13.60
CA PHE A 356 5.13 -17.29 14.55
C PHE A 356 6.54 -17.87 14.48
N ALA A 357 7.15 -17.98 13.29
CA ALA A 357 8.55 -18.36 13.17
C ALA A 357 9.48 -17.36 13.89
N GLY A 358 9.22 -16.06 13.75
CA GLY A 358 9.89 -15.01 14.50
C GLY A 358 9.76 -15.22 16.01
N LEU A 359 8.53 -15.32 16.52
CA LEU A 359 8.26 -15.57 17.94
C LEU A 359 8.97 -16.84 18.46
N ALA A 360 8.96 -17.92 17.68
CA ALA A 360 9.61 -19.17 18.04
C ALA A 360 11.13 -19.01 18.21
N VAL A 361 11.79 -18.28 17.30
CA VAL A 361 13.24 -18.06 17.36
C VAL A 361 13.62 -17.22 18.59
N TRP A 362 12.74 -16.33 19.05
CA TRP A 362 12.91 -15.56 20.29
C TRP A 362 12.49 -16.33 21.55
N GLY A 363 12.05 -17.59 21.46
CA GLY A 363 11.60 -18.38 22.62
C GLY A 363 10.30 -17.85 23.24
N ALA A 364 9.48 -17.14 22.47
CA ALA A 364 8.26 -16.52 22.95
C ALA A 364 7.06 -17.50 23.01
N LEU A 365 7.20 -18.66 22.38
CA LEU A 365 6.17 -19.72 22.28
C LEU A 365 6.40 -20.91 23.22
N SER A 366 7.49 -20.92 23.98
CA SER A 366 7.94 -22.06 24.81
C SER A 366 7.56 -21.95 26.27
#